data_AF-V6JP81-F1
#
_entry.id   AF-V6JP81-F1
#
_cell.length_a   1.000
_cell.length_b   1.000
_cell.length_c   1.000
_cell.angle_alpha   90.00
_cell.angle_beta   90.00
_cell.angle_gamma   90.00
#
_symmetry.space_group_name_H-M   'P 1'
#
loop_
_entity.id
_entity.type
_entity.pdbx_description
1 polymer ?
#
loop_
_entity_poly.entity_id
_entity_poly.type
_entity_poly.pdbx_seq_one_letter_code
_entity_poly.pdbx_strand_id
1 'polypeptide(L)'
;MNETPEVLPLPDRRPVDAAVAGRLIAAQFPQWSDLEVRPVDVQGWDNCTFRLGDEMLVRLPTAAEYALAVEKEHRWLPVLAPALPLEVPLPLAMGGAR
;
A
#
# COMPACT_ATOMS: atom_id res chain seq x y z
N MET A 1 24.22 22.31 -22.16
CA MET A 1 23.77 21.71 -20.89
C MET A 1 22.91 20.52 -21.25
N ASN A 2 23.52 19.33 -21.32
CA ASN A 2 22.83 18.08 -21.66
C ASN A 2 23.28 17.03 -20.65
N GLU A 3 23.08 17.36 -19.37
CA GLU A 3 23.28 16.42 -18.27
C GLU A 3 22.15 15.39 -18.40
N THR A 4 22.49 14.15 -18.73
CA THR A 4 21.53 13.05 -18.61
C THR A 4 21.21 12.94 -17.13
N PRO A 5 19.94 12.97 -16.70
CA PRO A 5 19.62 12.91 -15.28
C PRO A 5 20.24 11.65 -14.69
N GLU A 6 20.88 11.81 -13.54
CA GLU A 6 21.46 10.71 -12.79
C GLU A 6 20.35 9.68 -12.53
N VAL A 7 20.53 8.47 -13.08
CA VAL A 7 19.58 7.39 -12.87
C VAL A 7 19.80 6.88 -11.46
N LEU A 8 18.84 7.18 -10.57
CA LEU A 8 18.82 6.57 -9.24
C LEU A 8 18.85 5.05 -9.39
N PRO A 9 19.59 4.33 -8.51
CA PRO A 9 19.60 2.88 -8.55
C PRO A 9 18.17 2.34 -8.44
N LEU A 10 17.89 1.26 -9.17
CA LEU A 10 16.60 0.59 -9.05
C LEU A 10 16.39 0.15 -7.59
N PRO A 11 15.19 0.37 -7.02
CA PRO A 11 14.92 0.00 -5.65
C PRO A 11 14.99 -1.52 -5.48
N ASP A 12 15.49 -1.95 -4.31
CA ASP A 12 15.54 -3.35 -3.91
C ASP A 12 14.13 -3.84 -3.56
N ARG A 13 13.38 -4.25 -4.59
CA ARG A 13 11.98 -4.67 -4.45
C ARG A 13 11.89 -6.07 -3.85
N ARG A 14 11.15 -6.16 -2.75
CA ARG A 14 10.69 -7.36 -2.05
C ARG A 14 9.15 -7.45 -2.12
N PRO A 15 8.58 -7.91 -3.25
CA PRO A 15 7.16 -8.24 -3.32
C PRO A 15 6.79 -9.30 -2.28
N VAL A 16 5.59 -9.18 -1.72
CA VAL A 16 5.06 -10.15 -0.76
C VAL A 16 3.83 -10.85 -1.36
N ASP A 17 3.52 -12.03 -0.85
CA ASP A 17 2.34 -12.79 -1.25
C ASP A 17 1.14 -12.56 -0.30
N ALA A 18 -0.01 -13.12 -0.68
CA ALA A 18 -1.24 -13.01 0.10
C ALA A 18 -1.13 -13.68 1.49
N ALA A 19 -0.30 -14.71 1.62
CA ALA A 19 -0.10 -15.40 2.90
C ALA A 19 0.67 -14.52 3.90
N VAL A 20 1.69 -13.80 3.43
CA VAL A 20 2.39 -12.78 4.22
C VAL A 20 1.44 -11.65 4.60
N ALA A 21 0.67 -11.14 3.64
CA ALA A 21 -0.31 -10.08 3.89
C ALA A 21 -1.34 -10.50 4.97
N GLY A 22 -1.90 -11.70 4.86
CA GLY A 22 -2.85 -12.24 5.84
C GLY A 22 -2.25 -12.34 7.25
N ARG A 23 -0.99 -12.80 7.39
CA ARG A 23 -0.32 -12.85 8.70
C ARG A 23 -0.09 -11.46 9.30
N LEU A 24 0.25 -10.46 8.47
CA LEU A 24 0.42 -9.09 8.93
C LEU A 24 -0.91 -8.48 9.41
N ILE A 25 -2.00 -8.72 8.67
CA ILE A 25 -3.34 -8.28 9.04
C ILE A 25 -3.77 -8.93 10.35
N ALA A 26 -3.64 -10.24 10.48
CA ALA A 26 -4.01 -10.94 11.71
C ALA A 26 -3.21 -10.44 12.94
N ALA A 27 -1.94 -10.09 12.75
CA ALA A 27 -1.09 -9.59 13.82
C ALA A 27 -1.36 -8.13 14.22
N GLN A 28 -1.68 -7.26 13.25
CA GLN A 28 -1.78 -5.81 13.48
C GLN A 28 -3.23 -5.30 13.54
N PHE A 29 -4.16 -6.00 12.89
CA PHE A 29 -5.57 -5.66 12.79
C PHE A 29 -6.44 -6.91 13.03
N PRO A 30 -6.47 -7.45 14.27
CA PRO A 30 -7.18 -8.70 14.58
C PRO A 30 -8.66 -8.68 14.19
N GLN A 31 -9.30 -7.50 14.18
CA GLN A 31 -10.70 -7.33 13.77
C GLN A 31 -10.98 -7.70 12.30
N TRP A 32 -9.94 -7.83 11.47
CA TRP A 32 -10.04 -8.23 10.07
C TRP A 32 -9.36 -9.57 9.77
N SER A 33 -8.93 -10.30 10.80
CA SER A 33 -8.15 -11.53 10.67
C SER A 33 -8.88 -12.66 9.95
N ASP A 34 -10.21 -12.69 10.03
CA ASP A 34 -11.05 -13.71 9.39
C ASP A 34 -11.44 -13.37 7.94
N LEU A 35 -11.04 -12.19 7.43
CA LEU A 35 -11.36 -11.78 6.07
C LEU A 35 -10.40 -12.40 5.07
N GLU A 36 -10.94 -12.83 3.92
CA GLU A 36 -10.15 -13.41 2.84
C GLU A 36 -9.19 -12.37 2.23
N VAL A 37 -7.94 -12.78 1.99
CA VAL A 37 -6.93 -11.97 1.33
C VAL A 37 -6.64 -12.52 -0.06
N ARG A 38 -6.98 -11.76 -1.10
CA ARG A 38 -6.77 -12.16 -2.51
C ARG A 38 -5.89 -11.15 -3.24
N PRO A 39 -4.88 -11.57 -4.03
CA PRO A 39 -4.15 -10.63 -4.87
C PRO A 39 -5.09 -10.02 -5.92
N VAL A 40 -4.85 -8.77 -6.30
CA VAL A 40 -5.53 -8.19 -7.46
C VAL A 40 -4.94 -8.77 -8.75
N ASP A 41 -5.72 -8.78 -9.84
CA ASP A 41 -5.30 -9.37 -11.12
C ASP A 41 -4.07 -8.67 -11.73
N VAL A 42 -3.97 -7.35 -11.53
CA VAL A 42 -2.88 -6.52 -12.05
C VAL A 42 -2.17 -5.83 -10.90
N GLN A 43 -0.93 -6.25 -10.64
CA GLN A 43 -0.12 -5.67 -9.58
C GLN A 43 0.59 -4.39 -10.02
N GLY A 44 0.74 -3.46 -9.08
CA GLY A 44 1.52 -2.25 -9.27
C GLY A 44 3.02 -2.50 -9.15
N TRP A 45 3.83 -1.51 -9.55
CA TRP A 45 5.27 -1.55 -9.34
C TRP A 45 5.62 -1.29 -7.87
N ASP A 46 5.13 -0.19 -7.32
CA ASP A 46 5.51 0.28 -5.98
C ASP A 46 4.92 -0.57 -4.86
N ASN A 47 3.70 -1.08 -5.04
CA ASN A 47 2.94 -1.78 -4.01
C ASN A 47 2.41 -3.14 -4.50
N CYS A 48 2.51 -4.15 -3.64
CA CYS A 48 1.65 -5.34 -3.73
C CYS A 48 0.26 -4.98 -3.21
N THR A 49 -0.77 -5.17 -4.03
CA THR A 49 -2.15 -4.88 -3.65
C THR A 49 -2.95 -6.15 -3.50
N PHE A 50 -3.76 -6.20 -2.44
CA PHE A 50 -4.65 -7.32 -2.15
C PHE A 50 -6.05 -6.78 -1.85
N ARG A 51 -7.08 -7.54 -2.23
CA ARG A 51 -8.42 -7.40 -1.67
C ARG A 51 -8.45 -8.03 -0.29
N LEU A 52 -9.12 -7.37 0.64
CA LEU A 52 -9.40 -7.84 1.99
C LEU A 52 -10.92 -7.87 2.16
N GLY A 53 -11.50 -9.07 2.17
CA GLY A 53 -12.94 -9.21 1.96
C GLY A 53 -13.38 -8.58 0.64
N ASP A 54 -14.59 -8.01 0.62
CA ASP A 54 -15.19 -7.48 -0.60
C ASP A 54 -15.02 -5.97 -0.78
N GLU A 55 -14.76 -5.25 0.32
CA GLU A 55 -14.82 -3.77 0.33
C GLU A 55 -13.46 -3.08 0.56
N MET A 56 -12.43 -3.81 0.98
CA MET A 56 -11.16 -3.21 1.39
C MET A 56 -9.99 -3.63 0.50
N LEU A 57 -8.98 -2.76 0.47
CA LEU A 57 -7.71 -3.01 -0.17
C LEU A 57 -6.58 -2.91 0.85
N VAL A 58 -5.60 -3.80 0.72
CA VAL A 58 -4.34 -3.76 1.46
C VAL A 58 -3.24 -3.47 0.46
N ARG A 59 -2.45 -2.42 0.73
CA ARG A 59 -1.32 -1.99 -0.10
C ARG A 59 -0.05 -2.10 0.72
N LEU A 60 0.87 -2.96 0.27
CA LEU A 60 2.15 -3.18 0.93
C LEU A 60 3.28 -2.68 0.03
N PRO A 61 4.12 -1.74 0.50
CA PRO A 61 5.26 -1.26 -0.26
C PRO A 61 6.20 -2.41 -0.63
N THR A 62 6.64 -2.43 -1.88
CA THR A 62 7.61 -3.42 -2.36
C THR A 62 9.04 -3.03 -2.02
N ALA A 63 9.33 -1.78 -1.65
CA ALA A 63 10.67 -1.33 -1.29
C ALA A 63 10.61 -0.25 -0.19
N ALA A 64 11.73 -0.02 0.50
CA ALA A 64 11.79 0.91 1.63
C ALA A 64 11.50 2.36 1.21
N GLU A 65 11.94 2.74 0.02
CA GLU A 65 11.73 4.05 -0.58
C GLU A 65 10.23 4.32 -0.83
N TYR A 66 9.46 3.27 -1.13
CA TYR A 66 8.02 3.36 -1.37
C TYR A 66 7.21 3.42 -0.07
N ALA A 67 7.78 3.01 1.07
CA ALA A 67 7.09 3.10 2.36
C ALA A 67 6.81 4.56 2.77
N LEU A 68 7.65 5.50 2.34
CA LEU A 68 7.46 6.94 2.58
C LEU A 68 6.18 7.49 1.94
N ALA A 69 5.62 6.82 0.92
CA ALA A 69 4.35 7.21 0.33
C ALA A 69 3.16 6.90 1.26
N VAL A 70 3.25 5.84 2.07
CA VAL A 70 2.16 5.40 2.97
C VAL A 70 1.82 6.49 3.97
N GLU A 71 2.83 7.05 4.64
CA GLU A 71 2.62 8.14 5.61
C GLU A 71 2.02 9.39 4.97
N LYS A 72 2.47 9.72 3.75
CA LYS A 72 1.96 10.87 2.99
C LYS A 72 0.50 10.69 2.62
N GLU A 73 0.14 9.53 2.08
CA GLU A 73 -1.24 9.19 1.72
C GLU A 73 -2.15 9.21 2.96
N HIS A 74 -1.72 8.59 4.06
CA HIS A 74 -2.48 8.57 5.32
C HIS A 74 -2.75 9.97 5.88
N ARG A 75 -1.77 10.87 5.76
CA ARG A 75 -1.92 12.26 6.22
C ARG A 75 -2.81 13.10 5.31
N TRP A 76 -2.63 13.01 4.00
CA TRP A 76 -3.19 14.00 3.08
C TRP A 76 -4.49 13.58 2.41
N LEU A 77 -4.74 12.28 2.19
CA LEU A 77 -5.99 11.84 1.54
C LEU A 77 -7.24 12.26 2.33
N PRO A 78 -7.30 12.13 3.67
CA PRO A 78 -8.48 12.60 4.42
C PRO A 78 -8.70 14.12 4.33
N VAL A 79 -7.63 14.89 4.16
CA VAL A 79 -7.69 16.36 4.01
C VAL A 79 -8.15 16.75 2.61
N LEU A 80 -7.69 16.02 1.59
CA LEU A 80 -8.01 16.31 0.18
C LEU A 80 -9.37 15.76 -0.25
N ALA A 81 -9.79 14.60 0.27
CA ALA A 81 -10.99 13.91 -0.18
C ALA A 81 -12.26 14.78 -0.21
N PRO A 82 -12.56 15.63 0.80
CA PRO A 82 -13.76 16.48 0.77
C PRO A 82 -13.72 17.58 -0.29
N ALA A 83 -12.52 17.92 -0.79
CA ALA A 83 -12.30 18.99 -1.76
C ALA A 83 -12.21 18.48 -3.21
N LEU A 84 -12.25 17.17 -3.44
CA LEU A 84 -12.14 16.57 -4.77
C LEU A 84 -13.53 16.30 -5.36
N PRO A 85 -13.70 16.49 -6.68
CA PRO A 85 -14.98 16.25 -7.36
C PRO A 85 -15.30 14.76 -7.55
N LEU A 86 -14.34 13.87 -7.23
CA LEU A 86 -14.45 12.43 -7.35
C LEU A 86 -14.02 11.76 -6.04
N GLU A 87 -14.65 10.64 -5.73
CA GLU A 87 -14.28 9.81 -4.59
C GLU A 87 -12.83 9.32 -4.73
N VAL A 88 -12.09 9.42 -3.63
CA VAL A 88 -10.73 8.90 -3.53
C VAL A 88 -10.64 7.89 -2.39
N PRO A 89 -9.70 6.93 -2.46
CA PRO A 89 -9.49 5.98 -1.39
C PRO A 89 -9.19 6.70 -0.07
N LEU A 90 -9.88 6.30 1.00
CA LEU A 90 -9.62 6.76 2.35
C LEU A 90 -8.83 5.70 3.13
N PRO A 91 -7.63 6.03 3.63
CA PRO A 91 -6.85 5.11 4.45
C PRO A 91 -7.59 4.75 5.75
N LEU A 92 -7.93 3.47 5.91
CA LEU A 92 -8.63 2.96 7.09
C LEU A 92 -7.70 2.67 8.27
N ALA A 93 -6.49 2.20 7.97
CA ALA A 93 -5.47 1.90 8.95
C ALA A 93 -4.07 1.97 8.32
N MET A 94 -3.05 2.09 9.16
CA MET A 94 -1.65 2.07 8.77
C MET A 94 -0.91 1.02 9.58
N GLY A 95 -0.22 0.11 8.90
CA GLY A 95 0.60 -0.91 9.55
C GLY A 95 1.92 -0.33 10.07
N GLY A 96 2.48 -0.97 11.09
CA GLY A 96 3.83 -0.70 11.59
C GLY A 96 4.90 -1.51 10.87
N ALA A 97 6.12 -0.96 10.84
CA ALA A 97 7.31 -1.75 10.57
C ALA A 97 7.53 -2.73 11.73
N ARG A 98 7.85 -3.98 11.42
CA ARG A 98 8.23 -5.00 12.42
C ARG A 98 9.71 -5.32 12.28
#